data_AF-A0A7X7EUG8-F1
#
_entry.id   AF-A0A7X7EUG8-F1
#
_cell.length_a   1.000
_cell.length_b   1.000
_cell.length_c   1.000
_cell.angle_alpha   90.00
_cell.angle_beta   90.00
_cell.angle_gamma   90.00
#
_symmetry.space_group_name_H-M   'P 1'
#
loop_
_entity.id
_entity.type
_entity.pdbx_description
1 polymer ?
#
loop_
_entity_poly.entity_id
_entity_poly.type
_entity_poly.pdbx_seq_one_letter_code
_entity_poly.pdbx_strand_id
1 'polypeptide(L)'
;MKNYLIIGLIVLNVVLVGTLAVGLLNIPQANAQPIPLSGNFLMVSGAILGSKSDIVYVIDLENRRLLALYYDRASEKTSSVGTRDLIRDLGSEPEGSRRRVPIRPR
;
A
#
# COMPACT_ATOMS: atom_id res chain seq x y z
N MET A 1 31.56 -30.56 42.16
CA MET A 1 30.49 -30.52 41.13
C MET A 1 29.82 -29.14 41.00
N LYS A 2 29.49 -28.45 42.10
CA LYS A 2 28.79 -27.15 42.06
C LYS A 2 29.55 -26.04 41.29
N ASN A 3 30.88 -25.99 41.42
CA ASN A 3 31.70 -25.01 40.71
C ASN A 3 31.68 -25.20 39.19
N TYR A 4 31.64 -26.44 38.69
CA TYR A 4 31.53 -26.72 37.26
C TYR A 4 30.17 -26.30 36.70
N LEU A 5 29.09 -26.43 37.48
CA LEU A 5 27.76 -25.94 37.13
C LEU A 5 27.73 -24.42 37.03
N ILE A 6 28.33 -23.72 38.01
CA ILE A 6 28.41 -22.25 38.02
C ILE A 6 29.24 -21.75 36.83
N ILE A 7 30.39 -22.37 36.56
CA ILE A 7 31.25 -22.03 35.42
C ILE A 7 30.50 -22.27 34.10
N GLY A 8 29.78 -23.39 33.97
CA GLY A 8 28.96 -23.67 32.79
C GLY A 8 27.87 -22.63 32.55
N LEU A 9 27.19 -22.19 33.62
CA LEU A 9 26.18 -21.14 33.53
C LEU A 9 26.77 -19.79 33.11
N ILE A 10 27.93 -19.43 33.64
CA ILE A 10 28.62 -18.18 33.28
C ILE A 10 28.99 -18.20 31.80
N VAL A 11 29.61 -19.28 31.32
CA VAL A 11 30.00 -19.42 29.91
C VAL A 11 28.77 -19.35 29.00
N LEU A 12 27.69 -20.05 29.35
CA LEU A 12 26.46 -20.06 28.56
C LEU A 12 25.85 -18.65 28.44
N ASN A 13 25.80 -17.89 29.53
CA ASN A 13 25.28 -16.52 29.50
C ASN A 13 26.15 -15.58 28.67
N VAL A 14 27.48 -15.70 28.78
CA VAL A 14 28.41 -14.90 27.97
C VAL A 14 28.25 -15.20 26.48
N VAL A 15 28.07 -16.47 26.11
CA VAL A 15 27.78 -16.88 24.73
C VAL A 15 26.45 -16.28 24.27
N LEU A 16 25.39 -16.36 25.09
CA LEU A 16 24.08 -15.78 24.77
C LEU A 16 24.13 -14.27 24.53
N VAL A 17 24.85 -13.53 25.39
CA VAL A 17 25.02 -12.08 25.23
C VAL A 17 25.83 -11.76 23.98
N GLY A 18 26.88 -12.54 23.71
CA GLY A 18 27.71 -12.38 22.50
C GLY A 18 26.92 -12.60 21.21
N THR A 19 26.11 -13.67 21.13
CA THR A 19 25.29 -13.95 19.95
C THR A 19 24.20 -12.90 19.76
N LEU A 20 23.57 -12.43 20.83
CA LEU A 20 22.59 -11.35 20.77
C LEU A 20 23.22 -10.04 20.26
N ALA A 21 24.39 -9.68 20.77
CA ALA A 21 25.10 -8.48 20.35
C ALA A 21 25.46 -8.52 18.85
N VAL A 22 25.95 -9.65 18.36
CA VAL A 22 26.24 -9.85 16.93
C VAL A 22 24.96 -9.82 16.09
N GLY A 23 23.86 -10.37 16.58
CA GLY A 23 22.55 -10.31 15.92
C GLY A 23 22.01 -8.89 15.79
N LEU A 24 22.21 -8.04 16.80
CA LEU A 24 21.80 -6.64 16.80
C LEU A 24 22.63 -5.76 15.84
N LEU A 25 23.87 -6.14 15.53
CA LEU A 25 24.67 -5.45 14.51
C LEU A 25 24.17 -5.76 13.08
N ASN A 26 23.49 -6.88 12.90
CA ASN A 26 22.92 -7.32 11.63
C ASN A 26 21.39 -7.25 11.66
N ILE A 27 20.82 -6.15 12.18
CA ILE A 27 19.39 -5.90 12.00
C ILE A 27 19.20 -5.65 10.50
N PRO A 28 18.54 -6.56 9.74
CA PRO A 28 18.18 -6.25 8.37
C PRO A 28 17.32 -5.00 8.44
N GLN A 29 17.68 -3.97 7.66
CA GLN A 29 16.84 -2.80 7.56
C GLN A 29 15.44 -3.27 7.18
N ALA A 30 14.52 -3.22 8.14
CA ALA A 30 13.13 -3.38 7.86
C ALA A 30 12.80 -2.21 6.95
N ASN A 31 12.71 -2.47 5.65
CA ASN A 31 12.13 -1.55 4.68
C ASN A 31 10.63 -1.46 4.99
N ALA A 32 10.27 -1.01 6.18
CA ALA A 32 9.00 -0.35 6.44
C ALA A 32 9.09 0.92 5.61
N GLN A 33 8.61 0.80 4.38
CA GLN A 33 8.63 1.80 3.32
C GLN A 33 8.78 3.24 3.85
N PRO A 34 9.96 3.87 3.75
CA PRO A 34 10.05 5.31 3.69
C PRO A 34 9.70 5.74 2.27
N ILE A 35 8.60 5.22 1.72
CA ILE A 35 7.93 5.94 0.64
C ILE A 35 7.28 7.09 1.39
N PRO A 36 7.54 8.36 1.05
CA PRO A 36 6.71 9.43 1.57
C PRO A 36 5.27 9.11 1.16
N LEU A 37 4.48 8.56 2.08
CA LEU A 37 3.03 8.42 1.98
C LEU A 37 2.34 9.80 2.00
N SER A 38 3.04 10.87 1.64
CA SER A 38 2.40 12.16 1.32
C SER A 38 1.62 12.09 0.02
N GLY A 39 1.73 11.00 -0.74
CA GLY A 39 0.84 10.76 -1.87
C GLY A 39 -0.58 10.51 -1.37
N ASN A 40 -1.49 11.40 -1.78
CA ASN A 40 -2.90 11.32 -1.44
C ASN A 40 -3.55 10.21 -2.28
N PHE A 41 -3.48 8.97 -1.81
CA PHE A 41 -4.03 7.81 -2.51
C PHE A 41 -5.28 7.28 -1.81
N LEU A 42 -6.34 7.05 -2.58
CA LEU A 42 -7.54 6.36 -2.11
C LEU A 42 -7.56 4.95 -2.70
N MET A 43 -7.66 3.93 -1.84
CA MET A 43 -7.79 2.54 -2.28
C MET A 43 -9.21 2.04 -2.04
N VAL A 44 -9.79 1.41 -3.07
CA VAL A 44 -11.13 0.84 -3.01
C VAL A 44 -11.08 -0.61 -3.48
N SER A 45 -11.47 -1.54 -2.61
CA SER A 45 -11.60 -2.95 -2.98
C SER A 45 -12.95 -3.24 -3.61
N GLY A 46 -12.96 -4.17 -4.56
CA GLY A 46 -14.15 -4.67 -5.21
C GLY A 46 -14.03 -6.15 -5.52
N ALA A 47 -15.18 -6.81 -5.71
CA ALA A 47 -15.25 -8.16 -6.22
C ALA A 47 -15.79 -8.13 -7.65
N ILE A 48 -15.22 -8.94 -8.54
CA ILE A 48 -15.72 -9.07 -9.91
C ILE A 48 -16.81 -10.14 -9.92
N LEU A 49 -18.04 -9.76 -10.27
CA LEU A 49 -19.15 -10.70 -10.37
C LEU A 49 -18.81 -11.81 -11.36
N GLY A 50 -18.95 -13.06 -10.93
CA GLY A 50 -18.67 -14.25 -11.76
C GLY A 50 -17.20 -14.67 -11.84
N SER A 51 -16.29 -14.03 -11.10
CA SER A 51 -14.89 -14.44 -11.00
C SER A 51 -14.48 -14.70 -9.54
N LYS A 52 -13.49 -15.57 -9.31
CA LYS A 52 -12.88 -15.80 -7.97
C LYS A 52 -11.81 -14.77 -7.62
N SER A 53 -11.83 -13.64 -8.31
CA SER A 53 -10.74 -12.68 -8.30
C SER A 53 -11.19 -11.36 -7.74
N ASP A 54 -10.29 -10.76 -6.98
CA ASP A 54 -10.51 -9.48 -6.34
C ASP A 54 -9.90 -8.38 -7.20
N ILE A 55 -10.47 -7.18 -7.11
CA ILE A 55 -9.92 -6.00 -7.76
C ILE A 55 -9.70 -4.91 -6.71
N VAL A 56 -8.58 -4.22 -6.83
CA VAL A 56 -8.23 -3.06 -6.02
C VAL A 56 -8.03 -1.89 -6.96
N TYR A 57 -8.83 -0.86 -6.78
CA TYR A 57 -8.66 0.41 -7.46
C TYR A 57 -7.81 1.31 -6.59
N VAL A 58 -6.69 1.78 -7.14
CA VAL A 58 -5.80 2.76 -6.51
C VAL A 58 -6.01 4.08 -7.24
N ILE A 59 -6.49 5.08 -6.51
CA ILE A 59 -6.76 6.41 -7.04
C ILE A 59 -5.71 7.35 -6.49
N ASP A 60 -4.92 7.93 -7.38
CA ASP A 60 -4.04 9.06 -7.10
C ASP A 60 -4.88 10.34 -7.15
N LEU A 61 -5.13 10.93 -5.98
CA LEU A 61 -5.95 12.13 -5.85
C LEU A 61 -5.17 13.40 -6.25
N GLU A 62 -3.84 13.35 -6.26
CA GLU A 62 -2.99 14.47 -6.68
C GLU A 62 -2.97 14.57 -8.22
N ASN A 63 -2.65 13.46 -8.88
CA ASN A 63 -2.57 13.40 -10.35
C ASN A 63 -3.91 13.08 -11.01
N ARG A 64 -4.95 12.81 -10.22
CA ARG A 64 -6.30 12.40 -10.68
C ARG A 64 -6.24 11.21 -11.63
N ARG A 65 -5.44 10.21 -11.26
CA ARG A 65 -5.27 8.97 -12.03
C ARG A 65 -5.83 7.79 -11.26
N LEU A 66 -6.36 6.83 -11.99
CA LEU A 66 -6.84 5.57 -11.45
C LEU A 66 -6.01 4.43 -12.03
N LEU A 67 -5.55 3.53 -11.16
CA LEU A 67 -4.91 2.28 -11.49
C LEU A 67 -5.80 1.14 -10.97
N ALA A 68 -6.10 0.17 -11.84
CA ALA A 68 -6.85 -1.01 -11.44
C ALA A 68 -5.91 -2.22 -11.35
N LEU A 69 -5.83 -2.81 -10.17
CA LEU A 69 -5.06 -4.01 -9.88
C LEU A 69 -6.00 -5.19 -9.69
N TYR A 70 -5.79 -6.24 -10.45
CA TYR A 70 -6.55 -7.48 -10.37
C TYR A 70 -5.70 -8.54 -9.67
N TYR A 71 -6.27 -9.20 -8.67
CA TYR A 71 -5.65 -10.32 -7.98
C TYR A 71 -6.35 -11.63 -8.34
N ASP A 72 -5.63 -12.51 -9.02
CA ASP A 72 -6.08 -13.85 -9.32
C ASP A 72 -5.75 -14.78 -8.14
N ARG A 73 -6.78 -15.23 -7.42
CA ARG A 73 -6.59 -16.17 -6.30
C ARG A 73 -6.15 -17.56 -6.76
N ALA A 74 -6.42 -17.96 -8.00
CA ALA A 74 -6.05 -19.28 -8.49
C ALA A 74 -4.57 -19.35 -8.89
N SER A 75 -4.01 -18.26 -9.40
CA SER A 75 -2.60 -18.19 -9.78
C SER A 75 -1.71 -17.43 -8.78
N GLU A 76 -2.31 -16.86 -7.72
CA GLU A 76 -1.65 -16.01 -6.71
C GLU A 76 -0.88 -14.84 -7.33
N LYS A 77 -1.38 -14.32 -8.45
CA LYS A 77 -0.72 -13.26 -9.22
C LYS A 77 -1.54 -11.98 -9.20
N THR A 78 -0.83 -10.87 -9.01
CA THR A 78 -1.37 -9.53 -9.20
C THR A 78 -1.02 -9.05 -10.60
N SER A 79 -2.02 -8.59 -11.35
CA SER A 79 -1.84 -8.03 -12.69
C SER A 79 -2.47 -6.64 -12.75
N SER A 80 -1.81 -5.70 -13.41
CA SER A 80 -2.39 -4.39 -13.70
C SER A 80 -3.37 -4.53 -14.86
N VAL A 81 -4.63 -4.14 -14.65
CA VAL A 81 -5.65 -4.11 -15.70
C VAL A 81 -5.43 -2.92 -16.62
N GLY A 82 -5.03 -1.78 -16.06
CA GLY A 82 -4.78 -0.56 -16.82
C GLY A 82 -4.87 0.70 -15.96
N THR A 83 -4.63 1.84 -16.60
CA THR A 83 -4.71 3.17 -15.99
C THR A 83 -5.79 4.03 -16.68
N ARG A 84 -6.41 4.92 -15.92
CA ARG A 84 -7.38 5.91 -16.41
C ARG A 84 -7.09 7.30 -15.87
N ASP A 85 -7.41 8.31 -16.67
CA ASP A 85 -7.33 9.72 -16.31
C ASP A 85 -8.72 10.18 -15.90
N LEU A 86 -8.89 10.50 -14.62
CA LEU A 86 -10.20 10.86 -14.07
C LEU A 86 -10.66 12.26 -14.52
N ILE A 87 -9.74 13.15 -14.90
CA ILE A 87 -10.10 14.48 -15.42
C ILE A 87 -10.78 14.32 -16.77
N ARG A 88 -10.17 13.51 -17.63
CA ARG A 88 -10.70 13.22 -18.96
C ARG A 88 -12.02 12.47 -18.90
N ASP A 89 -12.11 11.48 -18.00
CA ASP A 89 -13.24 10.57 -17.95
C ASP A 89 -14.48 11.15 -17.25
N LEU A 90 -14.29 11.95 -16.20
CA LEU A 90 -15.39 12.49 -15.40
C LEU A 90 -15.82 13.89 -15.83
N GLY A 91 -15.01 14.58 -16.64
CA GLY A 91 -15.28 15.93 -17.10
C GLY A 91 -15.20 16.94 -15.96
N SER A 92 -14.31 17.92 -16.08
CA SER A 92 -14.47 19.14 -15.29
C SER A 92 -15.55 19.97 -15.98
N GLU A 93 -16.83 19.79 -15.65
CA GLU A 93 -17.78 20.88 -15.87
C GLU A 93 -17.55 21.89 -14.75
N PRO A 94 -16.85 23.02 -14.98
CA PRO A 94 -16.88 24.11 -14.03
C PRO A 94 -18.34 24.55 -13.88
N GLU A 95 -18.77 24.74 -12.64
CA GLU A 95 -20.13 25.06 -12.22
C GLU A 95 -20.69 26.41 -12.75
N GLY A 96 -20.13 26.96 -13.83
CA GLY A 96 -20.51 28.22 -14.47
C GLY A 96 -21.36 28.08 -15.75
N SER A 97 -21.63 26.87 -16.24
CA SER A 97 -22.40 26.65 -17.47
C SER A 97 -23.91 26.43 -17.25
N ARG A 98 -24.45 26.84 -16.09
CA ARG A 98 -25.90 27.04 -15.93
C ARG A 98 -26.28 28.25 -16.81
N ARG A 99 -26.56 27.95 -18.07
CA ARG A 99 -27.10 28.87 -19.08
C ARG A 99 -28.05 29.86 -18.42
N ARG A 100 -27.66 31.14 -18.35
CA ARG A 100 -28.61 32.22 -18.13
C ARG A 100 -29.56 32.20 -19.33
N VAL A 101 -30.74 31.62 -19.14
CA VAL A 101 -31.85 31.75 -20.08
C VAL A 101 -32.19 33.23 -20.11
N PRO A 102 -32.04 33.95 -21.24
CA PRO A 102 -32.49 35.33 -21.30
C PRO A 102 -34.02 35.33 -21.20
N ILE A 103 -34.54 35.88 -20.11
CA ILE A 103 -35.97 36.16 -19.98
C ILE A 103 -36.28 37.26 -21.01
N ARG A 104 -36.96 36.90 -22.10
CA ARG A 104 -37.52 37.90 -23.03
C ARG A 104 -38.62 38.67 -22.27
N PRO A 105 -38.51 40.00 -22.11
CA PRO A 105 -39.66 40.79 -21.71
C PRO A 105 -40.71 40.73 -22.83
N ARG A 106 -41.97 40.59 -22.42
CA ARG A 106 -43.15 40.62 -23.30
C ARG A 106 -43.43 42.03 -23.80
#